data_AF-A0A9D6NJH6-F1
#
_entry.id   AF-A0A9D6NJH6-F1
#
_cell.length_a   1.000
_cell.length_b   1.000
_cell.length_c   1.000
_cell.angle_alpha   90.00
_cell.angle_beta   90.00
_cell.angle_gamma   90.00
#
_symmetry.space_group_name_H-M   'P 1'
#
loop_
_entity.id
_entity.type
_entity.pdbx_description
1 polymer ?
#
loop_
_entity_poly.entity_id
_entity_poly.type
_entity_poly.pdbx_seq_one_letter_code
_entity_poly.pdbx_strand_id
1 'polypeptide(L)'
;MADAQALSVDTSDWRMTITENGGSFRDAQNPPLSSSAQPDTWFDYQTRTDDCGGAHGNAGIGNKAFYLAASGSTQTFDEVTVTGSDAIHFFDINTNTGAVSQIFTLGSGALTNDAPAGAFFNGENVYVFRKNTDNTLYIYRPSAGQPPFVANICGGERATGGPSVEVHTDGNLWIAAVCSSDNQVHLRAYNTSFTPLGSSDVILNACSGVSFMPSVIAFGQPILESSNDDADWLYVTFTAGEFGAIYIARVKPINGQVECNLSGSNRRSQDHWLVENSS
;
A
#
# COMPACT_ATOMS: atom_id res chain seq x y z
N MET A 1 -0.95 13.06 -15.39
CA MET A 1 -1.05 12.71 -13.95
C MET A 1 -2.29 11.87 -13.65
N ALA A 2 -3.49 12.26 -14.10
CA ALA A 2 -4.68 11.41 -13.96
C ALA A 2 -4.48 9.99 -14.53
N ASP A 3 -3.89 9.89 -15.73
CA ASP A 3 -3.52 8.63 -16.37
C ASP A 3 -2.66 7.71 -15.46
N ALA A 4 -1.61 8.26 -14.85
CA ALA A 4 -0.73 7.51 -13.94
C ALA A 4 -1.47 7.03 -12.67
N GLN A 5 -2.38 7.84 -12.13
CA GLN A 5 -3.20 7.43 -10.99
C GLN A 5 -4.17 6.31 -11.37
N ALA A 6 -4.83 6.41 -12.52
CA ALA A 6 -5.71 5.34 -13.01
C ALA A 6 -4.94 4.02 -13.22
N LEU A 7 -3.76 4.09 -13.86
CA LEU A 7 -2.88 2.94 -14.08
C LEU A 7 -2.27 2.37 -12.78
N SER A 8 -2.21 3.14 -11.69
CA SER A 8 -1.79 2.62 -10.40
C SER A 8 -2.88 1.80 -9.68
N VAL A 9 -4.14 1.96 -10.09
CA VAL A 9 -5.29 1.24 -9.54
C VAL A 9 -5.67 0.04 -10.43
N ASP A 10 -5.52 0.16 -11.74
CA ASP A 10 -5.69 -0.94 -12.70
C ASP A 10 -4.38 -1.71 -12.87
N THR A 11 -4.26 -2.84 -12.18
CA THR A 11 -3.05 -3.68 -12.21
C THR A 11 -3.04 -4.71 -13.34
N SER A 12 -4.07 -4.74 -14.19
CA SER A 12 -4.25 -5.82 -15.17
C SER A 12 -3.45 -5.60 -16.45
N ASP A 13 -3.31 -4.35 -16.89
CA ASP A 13 -2.49 -3.94 -18.03
C ASP A 13 -2.04 -2.47 -17.91
N TRP A 14 -1.32 -1.98 -18.93
CA TRP A 14 -0.84 -0.58 -19.00
C TRP A 14 -1.70 0.29 -19.92
N ARG A 15 -2.97 -0.09 -20.11
CA ARG A 15 -3.88 0.51 -21.09
C ARG A 15 -4.98 1.29 -20.39
N MET A 16 -5.36 2.41 -20.99
CA MET A 16 -6.49 3.19 -20.51
C MET A 16 -7.65 3.09 -21.46
N THR A 17 -8.82 2.77 -20.87
CA THR A 17 -10.09 2.58 -21.58
C THR A 17 -9.97 1.55 -22.68
N ILE A 18 -10.19 0.28 -22.33
CA ILE A 18 -10.28 -0.81 -23.29
C ILE A 18 -11.52 -0.55 -24.16
N THR A 19 -11.29 -0.36 -25.46
CA THR A 19 -12.33 -0.22 -26.47
C THR A 19 -13.00 -1.57 -26.75
N GLU A 20 -14.22 -1.56 -27.29
CA GLU A 20 -14.99 -2.78 -27.59
C GLU A 20 -14.26 -3.79 -28.52
N ASN A 21 -13.22 -3.33 -29.25
CA ASN A 21 -12.40 -4.17 -30.13
C ASN A 21 -11.07 -4.61 -29.50
N GLY A 22 -10.87 -4.44 -28.19
CA GLY A 22 -9.65 -4.82 -27.48
C GLY A 22 -8.46 -3.89 -27.68
N GLY A 23 -8.64 -2.77 -28.41
CA GLY A 23 -7.68 -1.66 -28.44
C GLY A 23 -7.81 -0.76 -27.23
N SER A 24 -6.91 0.20 -27.04
CA SER A 24 -6.98 1.18 -25.97
C SER A 24 -7.05 2.61 -26.49
N PHE A 25 -7.68 3.50 -25.72
CA PHE A 25 -7.62 4.93 -26.02
C PHE A 25 -6.18 5.45 -25.88
N ARG A 26 -5.45 4.92 -24.88
CA ARG A 26 -4.04 5.20 -24.61
C ARG A 26 -3.34 3.95 -24.10
N ASP A 27 -2.05 3.85 -24.36
CA ASP A 27 -1.21 2.74 -23.90
C ASP A 27 0.06 3.35 -23.31
N ALA A 28 0.27 3.20 -21.99
CA ALA A 28 1.46 3.74 -21.33
C ALA A 28 2.71 2.94 -21.66
N GLN A 29 2.57 1.65 -22.00
CA GLN A 29 3.68 0.81 -22.44
C GLN A 29 4.08 1.13 -23.88
N ASN A 30 3.14 1.41 -24.77
CA ASN A 30 3.43 1.74 -26.16
C ASN A 30 2.48 2.83 -26.71
N PRO A 31 2.68 4.10 -26.33
CA PRO A 31 1.78 5.19 -26.71
C PRO A 31 1.50 5.31 -28.23
N PRO A 32 2.47 5.07 -29.12
CA PRO A 32 2.23 5.06 -30.57
C PRO A 32 1.24 3.99 -31.06
N LEU A 33 1.07 2.87 -30.34
CA LEU A 33 0.12 1.81 -30.71
C LEU A 33 -1.32 2.08 -30.27
N SER A 34 -1.55 3.10 -29.44
CA SER A 34 -2.89 3.46 -29.02
C SER A 34 -3.72 4.02 -30.18
N SER A 35 -5.05 3.99 -30.04
CA SER A 35 -5.96 4.58 -31.04
C SER A 35 -5.76 6.10 -31.23
N SER A 36 -5.09 6.77 -30.28
CA SER A 36 -4.73 8.19 -30.37
C SER A 36 -3.29 8.45 -30.84
N ALA A 37 -2.49 7.40 -31.08
CA ALA A 37 -1.13 7.45 -31.63
C ALA A 37 -0.24 8.56 -31.02
N GLN A 38 -0.10 8.54 -29.69
CA GLN A 38 0.61 9.57 -28.94
C GLN A 38 2.13 9.38 -29.05
N PRO A 39 2.94 10.45 -29.04
CA PRO A 39 4.38 10.33 -28.97
C PRO A 39 4.80 9.75 -27.61
N ASP A 40 5.89 8.98 -27.59
CA ASP A 40 6.49 8.41 -26.39
C ASP A 40 7.86 9.02 -26.05
N THR A 41 8.35 9.94 -26.88
CA THR A 41 9.58 10.72 -26.66
C THR A 41 9.33 12.22 -26.74
N TRP A 42 10.20 13.01 -26.07
CA TRP A 42 10.17 14.47 -26.22
C TRP A 42 10.62 14.95 -27.61
N PHE A 43 11.35 14.12 -28.35
CA PHE A 43 11.76 14.43 -29.72
C PHE A 43 10.54 14.51 -30.65
N ASP A 44 9.54 13.65 -30.42
CA ASP A 44 8.28 13.62 -31.17
C ASP A 44 7.20 14.53 -30.59
N TYR A 45 7.57 15.46 -29.70
CA TYR A 45 6.61 16.38 -29.09
C TYR A 45 5.86 17.18 -30.16
N GLN A 46 4.53 17.10 -30.11
CA GLN A 46 3.67 17.78 -31.07
C GLN A 46 3.31 19.18 -30.57
N THR A 47 3.77 20.21 -31.28
CA THR A 47 3.31 21.58 -31.02
C THR A 47 1.92 21.78 -31.66
N ARG A 48 0.90 21.83 -30.80
CA ARG A 48 -0.51 21.85 -31.21
C ARG A 48 -1.21 23.12 -30.73
N THR A 49 -2.25 23.53 -31.44
CA THR A 49 -3.12 24.67 -31.02
C THR A 49 -4.50 24.19 -30.58
N ASP A 50 -4.87 22.97 -30.95
CA ASP A 50 -6.03 22.26 -30.43
C ASP A 50 -5.69 21.54 -29.11
N ASP A 51 -6.71 20.95 -28.49
CA ASP A 51 -6.51 20.09 -27.32
C ASP A 51 -5.72 20.77 -26.18
N CYS A 52 -6.01 22.06 -25.96
CA CYS A 52 -5.31 22.90 -24.97
C CYS A 52 -3.78 22.91 -25.13
N GLY A 53 -3.28 22.88 -26.37
CA GLY A 53 -1.85 22.77 -26.64
C GLY A 53 -1.36 21.32 -26.77
N GLY A 54 -2.25 20.38 -27.11
CA GLY A 54 -1.92 18.96 -27.20
C GLY A 54 -1.75 18.28 -25.84
N ALA A 55 -2.50 18.72 -24.81
CA ALA A 55 -2.41 18.15 -23.46
C ALA A 55 -2.72 16.64 -23.46
N HIS A 56 -3.72 16.23 -24.23
CA HIS A 56 -4.06 14.84 -24.45
C HIS A 56 -3.18 14.22 -25.54
N GLY A 57 -2.83 14.96 -26.60
CA GLY A 57 -1.96 14.46 -27.68
C GLY A 57 -0.56 14.05 -27.21
N ASN A 58 0.08 14.84 -26.35
CA ASN A 58 1.46 14.64 -25.89
C ASN A 58 1.60 13.84 -24.58
N ALA A 59 0.49 13.41 -23.98
CA ALA A 59 0.50 12.71 -22.70
C ALA A 59 1.22 11.35 -22.75
N GLY A 60 1.35 10.75 -23.94
CA GLY A 60 2.09 9.50 -24.15
C GLY A 60 3.52 9.56 -23.61
N ILE A 61 4.19 10.72 -23.69
CA ILE A 61 5.56 10.92 -23.20
C ILE A 61 5.61 10.74 -21.68
N GLY A 62 4.71 11.41 -20.95
CA GLY A 62 4.63 11.31 -19.49
C GLY A 62 4.19 9.93 -19.03
N ASN A 63 3.23 9.33 -19.73
CA ASN A 63 2.75 7.98 -19.43
C ASN A 63 3.83 6.93 -19.67
N LYS A 64 4.64 7.09 -20.73
CA LYS A 64 5.76 6.22 -21.01
C LYS A 64 6.84 6.30 -19.93
N ALA A 65 7.16 7.51 -19.49
CA ALA A 65 8.09 7.72 -18.40
C ALA A 65 7.59 7.04 -17.11
N PHE A 66 6.29 7.17 -16.80
CA PHE A 66 5.66 6.47 -15.67
C PHE A 66 5.74 4.94 -15.81
N TYR A 67 5.40 4.38 -16.98
CA TYR A 67 5.53 2.95 -17.25
C TYR A 67 6.96 2.46 -17.03
N LEU A 68 7.97 3.14 -17.57
CA LEU A 68 9.36 2.74 -17.42
C LEU A 68 9.77 2.79 -15.94
N ALA A 69 9.41 3.85 -15.22
CA ALA A 69 9.70 3.99 -13.79
C ALA A 69 9.04 2.88 -12.96
N ALA A 70 7.75 2.60 -13.20
CA ALA A 70 6.97 1.65 -12.41
C ALA A 70 7.26 0.18 -12.77
N SER A 71 7.51 -0.13 -14.04
CA SER A 71 7.79 -1.50 -14.47
C SER A 71 9.27 -1.90 -14.32
N GLY A 72 10.18 -0.94 -14.13
CA GLY A 72 11.63 -1.19 -14.18
C GLY A 72 12.15 -1.57 -15.58
N SER A 73 11.31 -1.48 -16.62
CA SER A 73 11.66 -1.91 -17.97
C SER A 73 12.74 -1.03 -18.59
N THR A 74 13.47 -1.60 -19.54
CA THR A 74 14.44 -0.88 -20.36
C THR A 74 13.87 -0.65 -21.76
N GLN A 75 14.00 0.57 -22.27
CA GLN A 75 13.68 0.90 -23.65
C GLN A 75 14.79 1.76 -24.26
N THR A 76 15.12 1.45 -25.50
CA THR A 76 16.00 2.26 -26.32
C THR A 76 15.18 3.16 -27.24
N PHE A 77 15.44 4.46 -27.17
CA PHE A 77 14.92 5.48 -28.07
C PHE A 77 16.11 6.00 -28.87
N ASP A 78 16.18 5.65 -30.16
CA ASP A 78 17.34 5.90 -31.03
C ASP A 78 18.66 5.41 -30.40
N GLU A 79 19.52 6.33 -29.95
CA GLU A 79 20.83 6.05 -29.33
C GLU A 79 20.79 6.08 -27.79
N VAL A 80 19.65 6.48 -27.20
CA VAL A 80 19.51 6.63 -25.75
C VAL A 80 18.75 5.44 -25.18
N THR A 81 19.40 4.70 -24.28
CA THR A 81 18.74 3.64 -23.51
C THR A 81 18.30 4.18 -22.16
N VAL A 82 16.99 4.11 -21.90
CA VAL A 82 16.37 4.47 -20.63
C VAL A 82 15.96 3.20 -19.92
N THR A 83 16.45 3.03 -18.69
CA THR A 83 16.08 1.93 -17.80
C THR A 83 15.34 2.51 -16.61
N GLY A 84 14.16 1.96 -16.30
CA GLY A 84 13.47 2.24 -15.05
C GLY A 84 14.37 1.97 -13.85
N SER A 85 14.24 2.78 -12.80
CA SER A 85 15.12 2.70 -11.63
C SER A 85 14.97 1.39 -10.84
N ASP A 86 13.88 0.64 -11.06
CA ASP A 86 13.55 -0.59 -10.32
C ASP A 86 13.61 -0.34 -8.79
N ALA A 87 13.15 0.84 -8.40
CA ALA A 87 13.40 1.44 -7.09
C ALA A 87 12.14 2.06 -6.48
N ILE A 88 12.06 2.07 -5.15
CA ILE A 88 11.07 2.89 -4.43
C ILE A 88 11.70 4.25 -4.16
N HIS A 89 11.00 5.31 -4.56
CA HIS A 89 11.40 6.69 -4.32
C HIS A 89 10.47 7.35 -3.30
N PHE A 90 11.05 7.95 -2.27
CA PHE A 90 10.34 8.78 -1.30
C PHE A 90 10.58 10.25 -1.63
N PHE A 91 9.49 11.00 -1.77
CA PHE A 91 9.52 12.43 -2.06
C PHE A 91 8.91 13.21 -0.89
N ASP A 92 9.55 14.31 -0.52
CA ASP A 92 8.93 15.36 0.26
C ASP A 92 8.29 16.35 -0.71
N ILE A 93 7.03 16.68 -0.47
CA ILE A 93 6.31 17.68 -1.25
C ILE A 93 5.99 18.83 -0.30
N ASN A 94 6.67 19.96 -0.51
CA ASN A 94 6.31 21.18 0.19
C ASN A 94 4.98 21.69 -0.36
N THR A 95 3.90 21.48 0.38
CA THR A 95 2.54 21.85 -0.04
C THR A 95 2.33 23.35 -0.18
N ASN A 96 3.19 24.19 0.43
CA ASN A 96 3.10 25.64 0.31
C ASN A 96 3.75 26.18 -0.98
N THR A 97 4.79 25.50 -1.48
CA THR A 97 5.56 25.97 -2.65
C THR A 97 5.44 25.05 -3.86
N GLY A 98 4.87 23.85 -3.70
CA GLY A 98 4.87 22.79 -4.70
C GLY A 98 6.26 22.19 -4.97
N ALA A 99 7.28 22.58 -4.20
CA ALA A 99 8.64 22.07 -4.37
C ALA A 99 8.69 20.58 -3.98
N VAL A 100 9.32 19.79 -4.84
CA VAL A 100 9.52 18.34 -4.63
C VAL A 100 10.99 18.08 -4.36
N SER A 101 11.29 17.39 -3.26
CA SER A 101 12.64 16.92 -2.95
C SER A 101 12.62 15.41 -2.79
N GLN A 102 13.50 14.69 -3.50
CA GLN A 102 13.69 13.27 -3.22
C GLN A 102 14.43 13.13 -1.89
N ILE A 103 13.85 12.38 -0.95
CA ILE A 103 14.43 12.16 0.37
C ILE A 103 15.27 10.87 0.38
N PHE A 104 14.78 9.83 -0.29
CA PHE A 104 15.41 8.52 -0.28
C PHE A 104 15.01 7.68 -1.49
N THR A 105 15.94 6.83 -1.90
CA THR A 105 15.71 5.80 -2.92
C THR A 105 16.13 4.46 -2.34
N LEU A 106 15.21 3.50 -2.32
CA LEU A 106 15.55 2.11 -2.14
C LEU A 106 15.89 1.56 -3.53
N GLY A 107 17.18 1.25 -3.76
CA GLY A 107 17.70 0.86 -5.08
C GLY A 107 17.16 -0.48 -5.63
N SER A 108 17.73 -0.92 -6.75
CA SER A 108 17.27 -2.04 -7.60
C SER A 108 16.62 -3.22 -6.88
N GLY A 109 15.57 -3.77 -7.49
CA GLY A 109 14.74 -4.84 -6.97
C GLY A 109 13.76 -4.37 -5.89
N ALA A 110 13.59 -3.07 -5.71
CA ALA A 110 12.74 -2.54 -4.64
C ALA A 110 11.29 -2.34 -5.04
N LEU A 111 10.87 -2.70 -6.26
CA LEU A 111 9.47 -2.56 -6.67
C LEU A 111 8.50 -3.15 -5.66
N THR A 112 7.34 -2.54 -5.56
CA THR A 112 6.22 -3.02 -4.76
C THR A 112 4.94 -2.90 -5.58
N ASN A 113 4.11 -3.94 -5.54
CA ASN A 113 2.77 -3.89 -6.13
C ASN A 113 1.72 -3.41 -5.12
N ASP A 114 2.12 -3.17 -3.87
CA ASP A 114 1.22 -2.74 -2.81
C ASP A 114 1.43 -1.27 -2.50
N ALA A 115 0.34 -0.60 -2.12
CA ALA A 115 0.46 0.72 -1.54
C ALA A 115 1.28 0.64 -0.24
N PRO A 116 2.27 1.52 -0.04
CA PRO A 116 2.92 1.66 1.27
C PRO A 116 1.89 2.19 2.27
N ALA A 117 2.02 1.77 3.53
CA ALA A 117 1.27 2.31 4.65
C ALA A 117 2.12 3.37 5.38
N GLY A 118 1.51 4.40 5.94
CA GLY A 118 2.23 5.46 6.63
C GLY A 118 1.52 5.94 7.89
N ALA A 119 2.30 6.34 8.89
CA ALA A 119 1.79 6.94 10.13
C ALA A 119 2.76 8.01 10.66
N PHE A 120 2.24 8.95 11.45
CA PHE A 120 3.06 9.89 12.22
C PHE A 120 3.31 9.31 13.61
N PHE A 121 4.54 8.88 13.87
CA PHE A 121 4.90 8.14 15.08
C PHE A 121 6.15 8.75 15.73
N ASN A 122 6.07 9.00 17.03
CA ASN A 122 7.17 9.56 17.82
C ASN A 122 7.77 10.86 17.22
N GLY A 123 6.90 11.73 16.68
CA GLY A 123 7.31 13.01 16.09
C GLY A 123 7.85 12.93 14.66
N GLU A 124 7.78 11.77 14.02
CA GLU A 124 8.37 11.52 12.70
C GLU A 124 7.39 10.81 11.76
N ASN A 125 7.56 10.99 10.45
CA ASN A 125 6.84 10.18 9.47
C ASN A 125 7.47 8.78 9.42
N VAL A 126 6.63 7.75 9.47
CA VAL A 126 7.05 6.36 9.32
C VAL A 126 6.30 5.75 8.15
N TYR A 127 7.02 5.03 7.30
CA TYR A 127 6.46 4.32 6.16
C TYR A 127 6.75 2.82 6.29
N VAL A 128 5.74 2.00 6.03
CA VAL A 128 5.84 0.54 5.99
C VAL A 128 5.49 0.08 4.58
N PHE A 129 6.32 -0.75 3.97
CA PHE A 129 6.09 -1.25 2.62
C PHE A 129 6.61 -2.67 2.45
N ARG A 130 6.00 -3.42 1.54
CA ARG A 130 6.48 -4.72 1.09
C ARG A 130 7.42 -4.54 -0.08
N LYS A 131 8.55 -5.24 -0.10
CA LYS A 131 9.45 -5.29 -1.27
C LYS A 131 9.17 -6.55 -2.08
N ASN A 132 8.90 -6.45 -3.38
CA ASN A 132 8.48 -7.60 -4.21
C ASN A 132 9.55 -8.69 -4.34
N THR A 133 10.85 -8.37 -4.30
CA THR A 133 11.90 -9.38 -4.55
C THR A 133 12.02 -10.40 -3.44
N ASP A 134 11.78 -9.99 -2.19
CA ASP A 134 11.89 -10.84 -1.01
C ASP A 134 10.54 -11.02 -0.30
N ASN A 135 9.52 -10.25 -0.70
CA ASN A 135 8.23 -10.13 -0.03
C ASN A 135 8.33 -9.74 1.45
N THR A 136 9.44 -9.11 1.85
CA THR A 136 9.67 -8.69 3.23
C THR A 136 9.06 -7.31 3.47
N LEU A 137 8.57 -7.09 4.70
CA LEU A 137 8.10 -5.78 5.14
C LEU A 137 9.24 -4.95 5.71
N TYR A 138 9.32 -3.70 5.28
CA TYR A 138 10.34 -2.75 5.70
C TYR A 138 9.71 -1.54 6.35
N ILE A 139 10.32 -1.06 7.44
CA ILE A 139 10.01 0.22 8.09
C ILE A 139 11.06 1.24 7.65
N TYR A 140 10.60 2.37 7.14
CA TYR A 140 11.42 3.51 6.75
C TYR A 140 11.07 4.76 7.55
N ARG A 141 12.12 5.48 7.99
CA ARG A 141 12.05 6.69 8.81
C ARG A 141 12.90 7.79 8.16
N PRO A 142 12.29 8.81 7.53
CA PRO A 142 13.03 9.80 6.76
C PRO A 142 13.95 10.69 7.60
N SER A 143 13.50 11.09 8.79
CA SER A 143 14.23 11.96 9.72
C SER A 143 15.57 11.38 10.19
N ALA A 144 15.74 10.05 10.10
CA ALA A 144 16.93 9.38 10.59
C ALA A 144 18.03 9.22 9.51
N GLY A 145 17.72 9.51 8.22
CA GLY A 145 18.61 9.18 7.10
C GLY A 145 19.05 7.71 7.06
N GLN A 146 18.39 6.86 7.85
CA GLN A 146 18.76 5.47 8.03
C GLN A 146 18.16 4.66 6.88
N PRO A 147 18.85 3.59 6.44
CA PRO A 147 18.23 2.63 5.55
C PRO A 147 16.98 2.04 6.20
N PRO A 148 15.97 1.65 5.42
CA PRO A 148 14.85 0.87 5.91
C PRO A 148 15.34 -0.39 6.61
N PHE A 149 14.66 -0.80 7.68
CA PHE A 149 14.96 -2.03 8.39
C PHE A 149 13.76 -2.96 8.37
N VAL A 150 14.01 -4.26 8.53
CA VAL A 150 12.98 -5.30 8.43
C VAL A 150 12.00 -5.16 9.59
N ALA A 151 10.71 -5.06 9.26
CA ALA A 151 9.64 -5.26 10.22
C ALA A 151 9.58 -6.75 10.52
N ASN A 152 9.91 -7.15 11.75
CA ASN A 152 9.74 -8.53 12.20
C ASN A 152 8.24 -8.85 12.35
N ILE A 153 7.50 -9.03 11.26
CA ILE A 153 6.10 -9.47 11.24
C ILE A 153 6.09 -10.82 10.52
N CYS A 154 5.08 -11.67 10.74
CA CYS A 154 5.06 -13.02 10.17
C CYS A 154 6.20 -13.92 10.68
N GLY A 155 6.66 -13.73 11.93
CA GLY A 155 7.83 -14.48 12.42
C GLY A 155 9.14 -14.27 11.62
N GLY A 156 9.23 -13.22 10.79
CA GLY A 156 10.37 -12.96 9.89
C GLY A 156 10.18 -13.51 8.47
N GLU A 157 8.99 -13.99 8.13
CA GLU A 157 8.65 -14.54 6.82
C GLU A 157 8.04 -13.50 5.85
N ARG A 158 7.61 -13.99 4.68
CA ARG A 158 7.12 -13.18 3.55
C ARG A 158 5.67 -12.76 3.74
N ALA A 159 5.36 -11.52 3.37
CA ALA A 159 4.00 -11.01 3.28
C ALA A 159 3.38 -11.27 1.89
N THR A 160 2.10 -11.64 1.83
CA THR A 160 1.36 -11.88 0.58
C THR A 160 0.58 -10.67 0.09
N GLY A 161 0.36 -9.66 0.93
CA GLY A 161 -0.27 -8.39 0.56
C GLY A 161 0.37 -7.18 1.24
N GLY A 162 -0.18 -6.01 0.93
CA GLY A 162 0.26 -4.73 1.48
C GLY A 162 0.09 -4.62 3.00
N PRO A 163 0.96 -3.86 3.69
CA PRO A 163 0.85 -3.63 5.11
C PRO A 163 -0.26 -2.62 5.43
N SER A 164 -0.68 -2.61 6.69
CA SER A 164 -1.44 -1.54 7.32
C SER A 164 -0.72 -1.09 8.59
N VAL A 165 -0.75 0.21 8.90
CA VAL A 165 -0.07 0.78 10.07
C VAL A 165 -0.95 1.83 10.77
N GLU A 166 -0.93 1.84 12.11
CA GLU A 166 -1.64 2.81 12.96
C GLU A 166 -0.82 3.10 14.22
N VAL A 167 -0.94 4.31 14.75
CA VAL A 167 -0.44 4.64 16.10
C VAL A 167 -1.61 4.60 17.06
N HIS A 168 -1.57 3.65 17.99
CA HIS A 168 -2.66 3.46 18.94
C HIS A 168 -2.56 4.47 20.11
N THR A 169 -3.63 4.61 20.88
CA THR A 169 -3.73 5.56 22.02
C THR A 169 -2.73 5.27 23.14
N ASP A 170 -2.19 4.06 23.18
CA ASP A 170 -1.09 3.63 24.06
C ASP A 170 0.29 4.19 23.63
N GLY A 171 0.36 4.87 22.49
CA GLY A 171 1.58 5.44 21.93
C GLY A 171 2.48 4.42 21.24
N ASN A 172 1.99 3.21 20.94
CA ASN A 172 2.72 2.18 20.21
C ASN A 172 2.35 2.18 18.72
N LEU A 173 3.31 1.77 17.88
CA LEU A 173 3.10 1.57 16.45
C LEU A 173 2.59 0.16 16.20
N TRP A 174 1.38 0.05 15.67
CA TRP A 174 0.79 -1.22 15.27
C TRP A 174 0.93 -1.42 13.79
N ILE A 175 1.40 -2.60 13.38
CA ILE A 175 1.50 -2.99 11.98
C ILE A 175 0.74 -4.29 11.80
N ALA A 176 -0.05 -4.38 10.74
CA ALA A 176 -0.72 -5.59 10.31
C ALA A 176 -0.36 -5.95 8.88
N ALA A 177 -0.23 -7.25 8.60
CA ALA A 177 0.00 -7.76 7.25
C ALA A 177 -0.51 -9.20 7.11
N VAL A 178 -0.78 -9.61 5.87
CA VAL A 178 -1.11 -11.01 5.56
C VAL A 178 0.17 -11.80 5.30
N CYS A 179 0.35 -12.93 5.99
CA CYS A 179 1.55 -13.73 5.96
C CYS A 179 1.45 -14.93 5.02
N SER A 180 2.55 -15.27 4.35
CA SER A 180 2.56 -16.31 3.31
C SER A 180 2.52 -17.75 3.82
N SER A 181 2.97 -17.98 5.06
CA SER A 181 3.05 -19.32 5.65
C SER A 181 1.69 -19.91 5.95
N ASP A 182 0.74 -19.06 6.32
CA ASP A 182 -0.57 -19.47 6.81
C ASP A 182 -1.75 -18.70 6.18
N ASN A 183 -1.48 -17.68 5.34
CA ASN A 183 -2.48 -16.78 4.77
C ASN A 183 -3.35 -16.10 5.84
N GLN A 184 -2.77 -15.79 6.99
CA GLN A 184 -3.44 -15.14 8.10
C GLN A 184 -2.94 -13.70 8.28
N VAL A 185 -3.74 -12.85 8.92
CA VAL A 185 -3.29 -11.51 9.31
C VAL A 185 -2.50 -11.64 10.58
N HIS A 186 -1.24 -11.21 10.54
CA HIS A 186 -0.43 -11.02 11.73
C HIS A 186 -0.45 -9.56 12.13
N LEU A 187 -0.67 -9.30 13.41
CA LEU A 187 -0.52 -7.99 14.01
C LEU A 187 0.63 -7.99 15.01
N ARG A 188 1.44 -6.94 14.93
CA ARG A 188 2.55 -6.71 15.85
C ARG A 188 2.64 -5.25 16.26
N ALA A 189 2.83 -5.04 17.56
CA ALA A 189 3.06 -3.74 18.14
C ALA A 189 4.57 -3.49 18.33
N TYR A 190 4.99 -2.24 18.15
CA TYR A 190 6.34 -1.76 18.36
C TYR A 190 6.33 -0.58 19.31
N ASN A 191 7.27 -0.56 20.26
CA ASN A 191 7.46 0.59 21.13
C ASN A 191 8.13 1.76 20.39
N THR A 192 8.32 2.89 21.09
CA THR A 192 8.96 4.10 20.55
C THR A 192 10.39 3.89 20.05
N SER A 193 11.05 2.81 20.47
CA SER A 193 12.38 2.40 20.02
C SER A 193 12.33 1.36 18.89
N PHE A 194 11.16 1.14 18.27
CA PHE A 194 10.92 0.12 17.24
C PHE A 194 11.28 -1.29 17.68
N THR A 195 11.20 -1.57 18.98
CA THR A 195 11.33 -2.93 19.51
C THR A 195 9.96 -3.59 19.52
N PRO A 196 9.81 -4.80 18.97
CA PRO A 196 8.58 -5.58 19.09
C PRO A 196 8.14 -5.70 20.55
N LEU A 197 6.86 -5.49 20.80
CA LEU A 197 6.23 -5.74 22.08
C LEU A 197 5.68 -7.18 22.10
N GLY A 198 6.11 -7.98 23.08
CA GLY A 198 5.73 -9.39 23.19
C GLY A 198 6.60 -10.34 22.35
N SER A 199 6.39 -11.64 22.53
CA SER A 199 7.13 -12.72 21.84
C SER A 199 6.38 -13.31 20.64
N SER A 200 5.08 -13.08 20.51
CA SER A 200 4.21 -13.71 19.50
C SER A 200 3.34 -12.68 18.77
N ASP A 201 3.01 -13.00 17.51
CA ASP A 201 2.05 -12.25 16.70
C ASP A 201 0.63 -12.57 17.14
N VAL A 202 -0.26 -11.60 16.92
CA VAL A 202 -1.71 -11.84 16.98
C VAL A 202 -2.14 -12.31 15.61
N ILE A 203 -2.75 -13.48 15.53
CA ILE A 203 -3.07 -14.11 14.27
C ILE A 203 -4.60 -14.12 14.06
N LEU A 204 -5.07 -13.56 12.94
CA LEU A 204 -6.47 -13.59 12.52
C LEU A 204 -6.62 -14.48 11.26
N ASN A 205 -7.51 -15.47 11.34
CA ASN A 205 -7.66 -16.50 10.33
C ASN A 205 -8.12 -15.99 8.93
N ALA A 206 -7.53 -16.59 7.89
CA ALA A 206 -7.93 -16.61 6.47
C ALA A 206 -8.24 -15.26 5.82
N CYS A 207 -7.23 -14.49 5.41
CA CYS A 207 -7.42 -13.16 4.84
C CYS A 207 -6.64 -12.93 3.55
N SER A 208 -7.17 -12.09 2.66
CA SER A 208 -6.46 -11.61 1.45
C SER A 208 -6.00 -10.16 1.56
N GLY A 209 -6.44 -9.43 2.60
CA GLY A 209 -6.03 -8.05 2.85
C GLY A 209 -6.42 -7.58 4.25
N VAL A 210 -5.71 -6.57 4.74
CA VAL A 210 -5.91 -5.95 6.06
C VAL A 210 -5.83 -4.44 5.97
N SER A 211 -6.67 -3.76 6.75
CA SER A 211 -6.61 -2.31 6.93
C SER A 211 -7.03 -1.96 8.36
N PHE A 212 -6.28 -1.07 8.99
CA PHE A 212 -6.71 -0.38 10.20
C PHE A 212 -7.71 0.69 9.82
N MET A 213 -8.80 0.78 10.57
CA MET A 213 -9.68 1.94 10.48
C MET A 213 -9.08 3.03 11.38
N PRO A 214 -8.74 4.22 10.85
CA PRO A 214 -8.42 5.33 11.74
C PRO A 214 -9.61 5.52 12.68
N SER A 215 -9.32 5.79 13.95
CA SER A 215 -10.32 5.98 15.01
C SER A 215 -11.21 7.21 14.75
N VAL A 216 -12.08 7.12 13.74
CA VAL A 216 -13.16 8.06 13.47
C VAL A 216 -14.38 7.48 14.16
N ILE A 217 -14.86 8.20 15.19
CA ILE A 217 -16.20 8.05 15.75
C ILE A 217 -17.17 7.86 14.56
N ALA A 218 -17.68 6.64 14.42
CA ALA A 218 -18.39 6.19 13.24
C ALA A 218 -19.43 7.21 12.78
N PHE A 219 -19.40 7.55 11.49
CA PHE A 219 -20.50 8.28 10.85
C PHE A 219 -21.79 7.49 11.04
N GLY A 220 -22.70 8.04 11.85
CA GLY A 220 -24.12 7.75 11.82
C GLY A 220 -24.54 6.36 12.27
N GLN A 221 -24.93 6.30 13.55
CA GLN A 221 -25.54 5.18 14.29
C GLN A 221 -24.53 4.24 14.97
N PRO A 222 -24.42 4.29 16.31
CA PRO A 222 -23.56 3.39 17.05
C PRO A 222 -24.10 1.98 16.90
N ILE A 223 -23.25 1.03 16.51
CA ILE A 223 -23.45 -0.34 16.98
C ILE A 223 -23.34 -0.23 18.49
N LEU A 224 -24.51 -0.31 19.14
CA LEU A 224 -24.69 -0.16 20.57
C LEU A 224 -23.71 -1.05 21.34
N GLU A 225 -22.72 -0.42 21.97
CA GLU A 225 -22.27 -0.70 23.34
C GLU A 225 -21.37 0.47 23.77
N SER A 226 -21.97 1.60 24.14
CA SER A 226 -21.22 2.68 24.78
C SER A 226 -20.86 2.26 26.21
N SER A 227 -19.76 1.53 26.38
CA SER A 227 -19.05 1.50 27.64
C SER A 227 -17.78 2.35 27.51
N ASN A 228 -17.40 3.03 28.59
CA ASN A 228 -16.17 3.82 28.64
C ASN A 228 -14.88 2.96 28.49
N ASP A 229 -15.00 1.66 28.22
CA ASP A 229 -13.90 0.71 28.01
C ASP A 229 -13.45 0.62 26.53
N ASP A 230 -14.17 1.28 25.60
CA ASP A 230 -13.91 1.20 24.15
C ASP A 230 -12.73 2.05 23.66
N ALA A 231 -12.22 2.98 24.48
CA ALA A 231 -11.13 3.89 24.10
C ALA A 231 -9.75 3.22 23.91
N ASP A 232 -9.64 1.94 24.29
CA ASP A 232 -8.40 1.16 24.24
C ASP A 232 -8.41 0.06 23.17
N TRP A 233 -9.45 -0.02 22.34
CA TRP A 233 -9.56 -1.05 21.31
C TRP A 233 -9.15 -0.53 19.93
N LEU A 234 -8.29 -1.29 19.27
CA LEU A 234 -7.91 -1.14 17.88
C LEU A 234 -8.91 -1.90 16.99
N TYR A 235 -9.47 -1.21 16.00
CA TYR A 235 -10.40 -1.80 15.04
C TYR A 235 -9.66 -2.19 13.76
N VAL A 236 -9.75 -3.47 13.43
CA VAL A 236 -9.06 -4.08 12.28
C VAL A 236 -10.11 -4.59 11.33
N THR A 237 -10.07 -4.07 10.10
CA THR A 237 -10.86 -4.63 9.00
C THR A 237 -10.03 -5.58 8.18
N PHE A 238 -10.61 -6.71 7.83
CA PHE A 238 -9.96 -7.68 6.96
C PHE A 238 -10.97 -8.35 6.03
N THR A 239 -10.47 -8.82 4.90
CA THR A 239 -11.29 -9.48 3.88
C THR A 239 -11.02 -10.98 3.92
N ALA A 240 -12.05 -11.79 4.12
CA ALA A 240 -11.94 -13.25 4.17
C ALA A 240 -12.93 -13.96 3.23
N GLY A 241 -12.49 -15.09 2.67
CA GLY A 241 -13.25 -15.96 1.78
C GLY A 241 -13.35 -15.49 0.32
N GLU A 242 -13.82 -16.37 -0.56
CA GLU A 242 -13.95 -16.13 -2.02
C GLU A 242 -14.92 -14.99 -2.39
N PHE A 243 -15.78 -14.56 -1.47
CA PHE A 243 -16.81 -13.55 -1.71
C PHE A 243 -16.47 -12.15 -1.18
N GLY A 244 -15.25 -11.95 -0.66
CA GLY A 244 -14.80 -10.62 -0.23
C GLY A 244 -15.55 -10.06 0.98
N ALA A 245 -16.01 -10.91 1.90
CA ALA A 245 -16.70 -10.45 3.09
C ALA A 245 -15.74 -9.65 3.99
N ILE A 246 -16.18 -8.47 4.44
CA ILE A 246 -15.43 -7.60 5.34
C ILE A 246 -15.79 -7.98 6.78
N TYR A 247 -14.77 -8.28 7.57
CA TYR A 247 -14.87 -8.58 9.00
C TYR A 247 -14.23 -7.47 9.80
N ILE A 248 -14.75 -7.25 11.01
CA ILE A 248 -14.20 -6.30 11.97
C ILE A 248 -13.78 -7.10 13.21
N ALA A 249 -12.49 -7.02 13.55
CA ALA A 249 -11.99 -7.43 14.85
C ALA A 249 -11.72 -6.18 15.69
N ARG A 250 -12.09 -6.24 16.97
CA ARG A 250 -11.54 -5.33 17.99
C ARG A 250 -10.39 -6.03 18.70
N VAL A 251 -9.29 -5.30 18.85
CA VAL A 251 -8.00 -5.80 19.35
C VAL A 251 -7.53 -4.89 20.48
N LYS A 252 -7.28 -5.41 21.69
CA LYS A 252 -6.78 -4.60 22.82
C LYS A 252 -5.49 -5.18 23.39
N PRO A 253 -4.45 -4.37 23.63
CA PRO A 253 -3.29 -4.80 24.40
C PRO A 253 -3.64 -4.90 25.89
N ILE A 254 -3.45 -6.09 26.48
CA ILE A 254 -3.62 -6.36 27.91
C ILE A 254 -2.32 -6.98 28.42
N ASN A 255 -1.54 -6.23 29.21
CA ASN A 255 -0.32 -6.72 29.86
C ASN A 255 0.70 -7.42 28.90
N GLY A 256 0.82 -6.96 27.65
CA GLY A 256 1.69 -7.57 26.65
C GLY A 256 1.11 -8.79 25.93
N GLN A 257 -0.15 -9.14 26.20
CA GLN A 257 -0.98 -10.05 25.40
C GLN A 257 -2.01 -9.24 24.61
N VAL A 258 -2.59 -9.86 23.58
CA VAL A 258 -3.59 -9.21 22.74
C VAL A 258 -4.85 -10.05 22.69
N GLU A 259 -5.98 -9.44 23.03
CA GLU A 259 -7.29 -10.06 22.92
C GLU A 259 -7.99 -9.64 21.63
N CYS A 260 -8.56 -10.61 20.91
CA CYS A 260 -9.36 -10.37 19.70
C CYS A 260 -10.81 -10.80 19.92
N ASN A 261 -11.75 -9.94 19.56
CA ASN A 261 -13.17 -10.26 19.53
C ASN A 261 -13.75 -9.95 18.15
N LEU A 262 -14.36 -10.96 17.52
CA LEU A 262 -14.94 -10.87 16.18
C LEU A 262 -16.41 -10.46 16.29
N SER A 263 -16.74 -9.26 15.82
CA SER A 263 -18.14 -8.83 15.70
C SER A 263 -18.64 -9.11 14.27
N GLY A 264 -19.28 -10.26 14.07
CA GLY A 264 -19.95 -10.60 12.81
C GLY A 264 -21.46 -10.60 12.95
N SER A 265 -22.15 -9.58 12.41
CA SER A 265 -23.61 -9.63 12.24
C SER A 265 -23.97 -10.40 10.98
N ASN A 266 -23.84 -11.74 11.02
CA ASN A 266 -24.59 -12.59 10.09
C ASN A 266 -25.06 -13.85 10.82
N ARG A 267 -26.36 -13.86 11.16
CA ARG A 267 -27.09 -15.06 11.56
C ARG A 267 -27.12 -16.03 10.38
N ARG A 268 -26.10 -16.90 10.25
CA ARG A 268 -26.14 -18.28 9.69
C ARG A 268 -24.73 -18.81 9.39
N SER A 269 -23.92 -19.00 10.42
CA SER A 269 -23.42 -20.32 10.82
C SER A 269 -22.44 -20.10 11.98
N GLN A 270 -22.69 -20.81 13.06
CA GLN A 270 -21.72 -20.98 14.12
C GLN A 270 -20.64 -21.90 13.57
N ASP A 271 -19.54 -21.33 13.08
CA ASP A 271 -18.29 -22.07 12.98
C ASP A 271 -17.26 -21.25 13.75
N HIS A 272 -16.77 -21.86 14.83
CA HIS A 272 -15.80 -21.29 15.75
C HIS A 272 -14.53 -20.87 14.99
N TRP A 273 -14.21 -19.57 15.01
CA TRP A 273 -12.87 -19.11 14.65
C TRP A 273 -12.12 -18.88 15.96
N LEU A 274 -11.30 -19.87 16.33
CA LEU A 274 -10.42 -19.84 17.49
C LEU A 274 -9.35 -18.76 17.26
N VAL A 275 -9.27 -17.82 18.20
CA VAL A 275 -8.03 -17.08 18.48
C VAL A 275 -7.09 -18.10 19.13
N GLU A 276 -6.13 -18.62 18.38
CA GLU A 276 -5.07 -19.43 18.97
C GLU A 276 -4.04 -18.50 19.62
N ASN A 277 -4.13 -18.35 20.94
CA ASN A 277 -3.02 -17.83 21.73
C ASN A 277 -1.88 -18.85 21.65
N SER A 278 -0.91 -18.64 20.77
CA SER A 278 0.35 -19.40 20.81
C SER A 278 1.18 -18.91 21.99
N SER A 279 1.33 -19.78 22.98
CA SER A 279 2.14 -19.62 24.20
C SER A 279 3.62 -19.83 23.93
#